data_AF-A0A1G8TJH8-F1
#
_entry.id   AF-A0A1G8TJH8-F1
#
_cell.length_a   1.000
_cell.length_b   1.000
_cell.length_c   1.000
_cell.angle_alpha   90.00
_cell.angle_beta   90.00
_cell.angle_gamma   90.00
#
_symmetry.space_group_name_H-M   'P 1'
#
loop_
_entity.id
_entity.type
_entity.pdbx_description
1 polymer ?
#
loop_
_entity_poly.entity_id
_entity_poly.type
_entity_poly.pdbx_seq_one_letter_code
_entity_poly.pdbx_strand_id
1 'polypeptide(L)'
;MAEFNLHVSIDPEALGADSLESYLDEYIDESQKVAFADVDAPQADDDTLDETLEIEGIDGFASLYTELRDNDDPLELGLWGPTAERFPVPVQHYALQQISNPDAYEFHAVDNKVTLVVADQQQQLQQLRQEVPPPALG
;
A
#
# COMPACT_ATOMS: atom_id res chain seq x y z
N MET A 1 13.16 -9.77 3.01
CA MET A 1 12.21 -9.80 1.89
C MET A 1 10.87 -9.90 2.53
N ALA A 2 9.99 -8.97 2.20
CA ALA A 2 8.68 -8.83 2.80
C ALA A 2 7.62 -9.28 1.81
N GLU A 3 6.54 -9.88 2.30
CA GLU A 3 5.43 -10.24 1.42
C GLU A 3 4.84 -8.99 0.73
N PHE A 4 4.67 -7.90 1.49
CA PHE A 4 4.14 -6.62 1.03
C PHE A 4 4.96 -5.44 1.52
N ASN A 5 4.96 -4.35 0.74
CA ASN A 5 5.51 -3.07 1.17
C ASN A 5 4.43 -2.00 1.13
N LEU A 6 4.44 -1.11 2.13
CA LEU A 6 3.64 0.10 2.15
C LEU A 6 4.58 1.30 2.31
N HIS A 7 4.73 2.07 1.25
CA HIS A 7 5.38 3.37 1.25
C HIS A 7 4.39 4.42 1.74
N VAL A 8 4.80 5.23 2.69
CA VAL A 8 4.03 6.32 3.25
C VAL A 8 4.81 7.60 3.04
N SER A 9 4.15 8.62 2.49
CA SER A 9 4.75 9.92 2.24
C SER A 9 3.85 11.04 2.72
N ILE A 10 4.44 12.11 3.24
CA ILE A 10 3.69 13.28 3.75
C ILE A 10 4.49 14.56 3.57
N ASP A 11 3.77 15.67 3.40
CA ASP A 11 4.34 17.01 3.49
C ASP A 11 4.80 17.30 4.93
N PRO A 12 6.06 17.66 5.18
CA PRO A 12 6.56 17.96 6.52
C PRO A 12 5.80 19.09 7.22
N GLU A 13 5.20 20.04 6.49
CA GLU A 13 4.38 21.10 7.09
C GLU A 13 3.01 20.60 7.58
N ALA A 14 2.53 19.48 7.01
CA ALA A 14 1.29 18.85 7.40
C ALA A 14 1.47 17.86 8.57
N LEU A 15 2.70 17.40 8.82
CA LEU A 15 2.99 16.42 9.85
C LEU A 15 2.92 17.06 11.25
N GLY A 16 1.91 16.65 12.02
CA GLY A 16 1.74 17.06 13.42
C GLY A 16 2.69 16.39 14.42
N ALA A 17 3.71 15.68 13.94
CA ALA A 17 4.66 14.87 14.70
C ALA A 17 6.12 15.30 14.46
N ASP A 18 7.05 14.82 15.30
CA ASP A 18 8.47 15.17 15.21
C ASP A 18 9.17 14.55 13.99
N SER A 19 8.71 13.37 13.53
CA SER A 19 9.16 12.68 12.31
C SER A 19 8.08 11.72 11.81
N LEU A 20 8.13 11.34 10.52
CA LEU A 20 7.22 10.34 9.97
C LEU A 20 7.43 8.97 10.63
N GLU A 21 8.67 8.59 10.93
CA GLU A 21 8.98 7.40 11.73
C GLU A 21 8.24 7.44 13.09
N SER A 22 8.31 8.55 13.83
CA SER A 22 7.64 8.69 15.14
C SER A 22 6.12 8.62 15.03
N TYR A 23 5.56 9.10 13.92
CA TYR A 23 4.15 8.99 13.61
C TYR A 23 3.75 7.54 13.28
N LEU A 24 4.57 6.85 12.50
CA LEU A 24 4.28 5.48 12.08
C LEU A 24 4.52 4.44 13.19
N ASP A 25 5.31 4.79 14.21
CA ASP A 25 5.67 3.91 15.32
C ASP A 25 4.45 3.35 16.07
N GLU A 26 3.33 4.09 16.11
CA GLU A 26 2.08 3.60 16.72
C GLU A 26 1.39 2.48 15.93
N TYR A 27 1.71 2.37 14.64
CA TYR A 27 1.17 1.36 13.73
C TYR A 27 2.11 0.15 13.56
N ILE A 28 3.32 0.20 14.13
CA ILE A 28 4.24 -0.93 14.16
C ILE A 28 3.74 -1.96 15.18
N ASP A 29 3.36 -3.13 14.68
CA ASP A 29 2.91 -4.24 15.50
C ASP A 29 3.68 -5.53 15.14
N GLU A 30 4.55 -5.98 16.05
CA GLU A 30 5.30 -7.24 15.91
C GLU A 30 4.38 -8.47 15.78
N SER A 31 3.17 -8.42 16.36
CA SER A 31 2.18 -9.49 16.26
C SER A 31 1.52 -9.54 14.88
N GLN A 32 1.45 -8.41 14.19
CA GLN A 32 1.04 -8.29 12.79
C GLN A 32 2.22 -8.32 11.82
N LYS A 33 3.45 -8.50 12.34
CA LYS A 33 4.70 -8.56 11.57
C LYS A 33 4.88 -7.33 10.65
N VAL A 34 4.58 -6.15 11.19
CA VAL A 34 4.86 -4.86 10.55
C VAL A 34 6.19 -4.35 11.09
N ALA A 35 7.08 -3.88 10.21
CA ALA A 35 8.35 -3.27 10.58
C ALA A 35 8.77 -2.20 9.57
N PHE A 36 9.65 -1.28 9.96
CA PHE A 36 10.32 -0.41 8.98
C PHE A 36 11.25 -1.22 8.08
N ALA A 37 11.27 -0.87 6.80
CA ALA A 37 12.13 -1.49 5.83
C ALA A 37 13.59 -1.09 6.07
N ASP A 38 14.51 -2.06 6.11
CA ASP A 38 15.96 -1.80 6.19
C ASP A 38 16.53 -1.56 4.77
N VAL A 39 15.96 -0.58 4.08
CA VAL A 39 16.40 -0.10 2.77
C VAL A 39 16.41 1.42 2.80
N ASP A 40 17.41 2.04 2.17
CA ASP A 40 17.38 3.48 1.94
C ASP A 40 16.07 3.79 1.19
N ALA A 41 15.17 4.57 1.82
CA ALA A 41 14.02 5.12 1.12
C ALA A 41 14.52 5.75 -0.19
N PRO A 42 13.84 5.53 -1.33
CA PRO A 42 14.24 6.20 -2.57
C PRO A 42 14.34 7.69 -2.26
N GLN A 43 15.51 8.31 -2.55
CA GLN A 43 15.81 9.69 -2.14
C GLN A 43 14.56 10.56 -2.28
N ALA A 44 14.02 10.97 -1.14
CA ALA A 44 12.93 11.93 -1.07
C ALA A 44 13.31 13.12 -1.96
N ASP A 45 12.36 13.62 -2.75
CA ASP A 45 12.47 15.02 -3.14
C ASP A 45 12.59 15.82 -1.82
N ASP A 46 13.46 16.82 -1.74
CA ASP A 46 13.82 17.54 -0.48
C ASP A 46 12.62 18.11 0.31
N ASP A 47 11.41 18.03 -0.25
CA ASP A 47 10.14 18.57 0.24
C ASP A 47 9.16 17.50 0.81
N THR A 48 9.51 16.21 0.85
CA THR A 48 8.65 15.14 1.44
C THR A 48 9.35 14.34 2.53
N LEU A 49 8.59 13.87 3.53
CA LEU A 49 9.02 12.84 4.46
C LEU A 49 8.46 11.50 3.98
N ASP A 50 9.33 10.50 3.85
CA ASP A 50 9.02 9.21 3.24
C ASP A 50 9.51 8.06 4.12
N GLU A 51 8.66 7.07 4.35
CA GLU A 51 8.99 5.84 5.08
C GLU A 51 8.43 4.61 4.36
N THR A 52 9.09 3.47 4.50
CA THR A 52 8.60 2.20 3.95
C THR A 52 8.39 1.20 5.05
N LEU A 53 7.19 0.61 5.11
CA LEU A 53 6.83 -0.48 5.99
C LEU A 53 6.88 -1.81 5.24
N GLU A 54 7.55 -2.79 5.83
CA GLU A 54 7.54 -4.20 5.45
C GLU A 54 6.46 -4.93 6.26
N ILE A 55 5.57 -5.63 5.55
CA ILE A 55 4.38 -6.26 6.15
C ILE A 55 4.25 -7.69 5.63
N GLU A 56 3.99 -8.61 6.55
CA GLU A 56 3.74 -10.01 6.24
C GLU A 56 2.25 -10.34 6.36
N GLY A 57 1.68 -10.96 5.33
CA GLY A 57 0.27 -11.34 5.28
C GLY A 57 -0.67 -10.21 4.82
N ILE A 58 -1.64 -10.60 3.99
CA ILE A 58 -2.60 -9.66 3.39
C ILE A 58 -3.53 -9.01 4.42
N ASP A 59 -3.89 -9.71 5.51
CA ASP A 59 -4.81 -9.18 6.52
C ASP A 59 -4.19 -8.00 7.29
N GLY A 60 -2.90 -8.11 7.66
CA GLY A 60 -2.17 -7.01 8.32
C GLY A 60 -1.97 -5.84 7.37
N PHE A 61 -1.58 -6.12 6.12
CA PHE A 61 -1.45 -5.10 5.09
C PHE A 61 -2.74 -4.34 4.84
N ALA A 62 -3.85 -5.07 4.65
CA ALA A 62 -5.16 -4.49 4.40
C ALA A 62 -5.66 -3.63 5.57
N SER A 63 -5.43 -4.09 6.80
CA SER A 63 -5.80 -3.35 8.01
C SER A 63 -5.03 -2.03 8.10
N LEU A 64 -3.71 -2.09 7.96
CA LEU A 64 -2.84 -0.91 8.03
C LEU A 64 -3.11 0.09 6.90
N TYR A 65 -3.26 -0.42 5.66
CA TYR A 65 -3.61 0.42 4.52
C TYR A 65 -4.93 1.16 4.75
N THR A 66 -5.94 0.48 5.29
CA THR A 66 -7.25 1.09 5.56
C THR A 66 -7.14 2.15 6.64
N GLU A 67 -6.41 1.86 7.73
CA GLU A 67 -6.24 2.77 8.85
C GLU A 67 -5.51 4.05 8.44
N LEU A 68 -4.42 3.94 7.69
CA LEU A 68 -3.66 5.10 7.20
C LEU A 68 -4.43 5.88 6.13
N ARG A 69 -5.16 5.21 5.23
CA ARG A 69 -5.94 5.87 4.17
C ARG A 69 -7.15 6.62 4.73
N ASP A 70 -7.78 6.10 5.78
CA ASP A 70 -8.95 6.70 6.41
C ASP A 70 -8.56 7.72 7.49
N ASN A 71 -7.26 7.92 7.72
CA ASN A 71 -6.75 8.96 8.60
C ASN A 71 -7.03 10.36 8.02
N ASP A 72 -7.22 11.35 8.89
CA ASP A 72 -7.43 12.75 8.50
C ASP A 72 -6.13 13.42 7.99
N ASP A 73 -4.97 12.85 8.31
CA ASP A 73 -3.69 13.34 7.81
C ASP A 73 -3.54 13.11 6.29
N PRO A 74 -2.95 14.06 5.55
CA PRO A 74 -2.83 13.98 4.09
C PRO A 74 -1.68 13.05 3.66
N LEU A 75 -1.74 11.79 4.09
CA LEU A 75 -0.78 10.75 3.74
C LEU A 75 -0.97 10.33 2.28
N GLU A 76 0.13 10.25 1.56
CA GLU A 76 0.21 9.58 0.27
C GLU A 76 0.71 8.14 0.47
N LEU A 77 0.00 7.16 -0.09
CA LEU A 77 0.27 5.74 0.12
C LEU A 77 0.70 5.07 -1.18
N GLY A 78 1.97 4.65 -1.23
CA GLY A 78 2.51 3.81 -2.29
C GLY A 78 2.47 2.33 -1.88
N LEU A 79 1.74 1.49 -2.59
CA LEU A 79 1.58 0.08 -2.19
C LEU A 79 2.71 -0.85 -2.66
N TRP A 80 3.82 -0.29 -3.14
CA TRP A 80 4.94 -1.04 -3.73
C TRP A 80 6.27 -0.55 -3.19
N GLY A 81 7.21 -1.48 -3.08
CA GLY A 81 8.57 -1.18 -2.68
C GLY A 81 9.56 -2.19 -3.25
N PRO A 82 10.87 -1.93 -3.12
CA PRO A 82 11.92 -2.75 -3.73
C PRO A 82 12.03 -4.16 -3.13
N THR A 83 11.52 -4.36 -1.91
CA THR A 83 11.57 -5.64 -1.19
C THR A 83 10.27 -6.45 -1.24
N ALA A 84 9.22 -5.92 -1.91
CA ALA A 84 7.91 -6.55 -2.00
C ALA A 84 7.92 -7.78 -2.93
N GLU A 85 7.40 -8.89 -2.44
CA GLU A 85 7.20 -10.11 -3.23
C GLU A 85 5.84 -10.11 -3.97
N ARG A 86 4.84 -9.43 -3.41
CA ARG A 86 3.48 -9.35 -3.94
C ARG A 86 3.06 -7.90 -4.16
N PHE A 87 2.13 -7.71 -5.08
CA PHE A 87 1.77 -6.39 -5.61
C PHE A 87 0.27 -6.12 -5.43
N PRO A 88 -0.14 -5.54 -4.30
CA PRO A 88 -1.51 -5.13 -4.07
C PRO A 88 -1.84 -3.88 -4.90
N VAL A 89 -3.07 -3.82 -5.39
CA VAL A 89 -3.62 -2.67 -6.12
C VAL A 89 -5.05 -2.41 -5.64
N PRO A 90 -5.36 -1.23 -5.09
CA PRO A 90 -6.72 -0.84 -4.76
C PRO A 90 -7.52 -0.66 -6.04
N VAL A 91 -8.62 -1.41 -6.14
CA VAL A 91 -9.54 -1.35 -7.27
C VAL A 91 -10.95 -1.06 -6.75
N GLN A 92 -11.59 -0.06 -7.35
CA GLN A 92 -13.00 0.24 -7.07
C GLN A 92 -13.90 -0.94 -7.51
N HIS A 93 -14.86 -1.30 -6.67
CA HIS A 93 -15.75 -2.46 -6.86
C HIS A 93 -16.45 -2.48 -8.22
N TYR A 94 -16.82 -1.31 -8.75
CA TYR A 94 -17.48 -1.22 -10.05
C TYR A 94 -16.57 -1.65 -11.23
N ALA A 95 -15.26 -1.67 -11.03
CA ALA A 95 -14.28 -2.04 -12.05
C ALA A 95 -13.77 -3.47 -11.92
N LEU A 96 -14.06 -4.19 -10.83
CA LEU A 96 -13.67 -5.59 -10.65
C LEU A 96 -14.21 -6.48 -11.78
N GLN A 97 -15.40 -6.17 -12.30
CA GLN A 97 -16.01 -6.88 -13.44
C GLN A 97 -15.25 -6.74 -14.77
N GLN A 98 -14.26 -5.84 -14.85
CA GLN A 98 -13.45 -5.61 -16.05
C GLN A 98 -12.22 -6.52 -16.09
N ILE A 99 -11.88 -7.14 -14.95
CA ILE A 99 -10.76 -8.07 -14.85
C ILE A 99 -11.14 -9.35 -15.60
N SER A 100 -10.38 -9.65 -16.66
CA SER A 100 -10.71 -10.71 -17.61
C SER A 100 -10.40 -12.10 -17.08
N ASN A 101 -9.42 -12.20 -16.17
CA ASN A 101 -9.02 -13.46 -15.54
C ASN A 101 -8.90 -13.30 -14.01
N PRO A 102 -10.01 -13.27 -13.27
CA PRO A 102 -9.99 -13.06 -11.83
C PRO A 102 -9.23 -14.16 -11.08
N ASP A 103 -9.24 -15.40 -11.57
CA ASP A 103 -8.54 -16.53 -10.91
C ASP A 103 -7.01 -16.37 -10.84
N ALA A 104 -6.44 -15.38 -11.55
CA ALA A 104 -5.02 -15.05 -11.50
C ALA A 104 -4.64 -14.14 -10.32
N TYR A 105 -5.62 -13.66 -9.55
CA TYR A 105 -5.41 -12.67 -8.48
C TYR A 105 -6.05 -13.13 -7.17
N GLU A 106 -5.50 -12.65 -6.06
CA GLU A 106 -6.18 -12.69 -4.76
C GLU A 106 -6.96 -11.39 -4.54
N PHE A 107 -8.14 -11.49 -3.93
CA PHE A 107 -9.02 -10.34 -3.69
C PHE A 107 -9.27 -10.19 -2.20
N HIS A 108 -8.99 -9.00 -1.68
CA HIS A 108 -9.23 -8.67 -0.29
C HIS A 108 -10.04 -7.37 -0.19
N ALA A 109 -11.31 -7.47 0.21
CA ALA A 109 -12.17 -6.30 0.35
C ALA A 109 -11.75 -5.50 1.59
N VAL A 110 -11.34 -4.24 1.38
CA VAL A 110 -10.92 -3.34 2.47
C VAL A 110 -12.07 -2.49 2.98
N ASP A 111 -13.01 -2.13 2.11
CA ASP A 111 -14.25 -1.44 2.49
C ASP A 111 -15.41 -1.78 1.54
N ASN A 112 -16.51 -1.01 1.59
CA ASN A 112 -17.69 -1.23 0.76
C ASN A 112 -17.54 -0.79 -0.72
N LYS A 113 -16.42 -0.19 -1.10
CA LYS A 113 -16.13 0.44 -2.38
C LYS A 113 -14.80 -0.03 -3.00
N VAL A 114 -13.83 -0.42 -2.20
CA VAL A 114 -12.46 -0.75 -2.62
C VAL A 114 -12.11 -2.18 -2.21
N THR A 115 -11.51 -2.90 -3.15
CA THR A 115 -10.89 -4.21 -2.96
C THR A 115 -9.43 -4.11 -3.34
N LEU A 116 -8.54 -4.62 -2.50
CA LEU A 116 -7.15 -4.87 -2.87
C LEU A 116 -7.10 -6.11 -3.76
N VAL A 117 -6.67 -5.91 -5.00
CA VAL A 117 -6.38 -6.97 -5.96
C VAL A 117 -4.88 -7.23 -5.91
N VAL A 118 -4.50 -8.42 -5.45
CA VAL A 118 -3.11 -8.80 -5.24
C VAL A 118 -2.62 -9.63 -6.41
N ALA A 119 -1.56 -9.13 -7.06
CA ALA A 119 -0.81 -9.85 -8.06
C ALA A 119 0.45 -10.47 -7.45
N ASP A 120 0.72 -11.73 -7.76
CA ASP A 120 1.93 -12.44 -7.30
C ASP A 120 3.14 -12.16 -8.21
N GLN A 121 2.91 -11.57 -9.39
CA GLN A 121 3.92 -11.29 -10.38
C GLN A 121 3.73 -9.91 -11.01
N GLN A 122 4.85 -9.24 -11.34
CA GLN A 122 4.80 -7.95 -12.02
C GLN A 122 4.03 -7.99 -13.35
N GLN A 123 4.06 -9.11 -14.08
CA GLN A 123 3.29 -9.24 -15.33
C GLN A 123 1.78 -9.17 -15.09
N GLN A 124 1.28 -9.84 -14.05
CA GLN A 124 -0.13 -9.81 -13.66
C GLN A 124 -0.53 -8.39 -13.23
N LEU A 125 0.33 -7.71 -12.47
CA LEU A 125 0.13 -6.32 -12.11
C LEU A 125 -0.01 -5.41 -13.35
N GLN A 126 0.88 -5.56 -14.34
CA GLN A 126 0.82 -4.76 -15.56
C GLN A 126 -0.44 -5.05 -16.37
N GLN A 127 -0.89 -6.31 -16.40
CA GLN A 127 -2.14 -6.69 -17.03
C GLN A 127 -3.34 -6.05 -16.33
N LEU A 128 -3.40 -6.13 -14.99
CA LEU A 128 -4.46 -5.52 -14.19
C LEU A 128 -4.58 -4.01 -14.49
N ARG A 129 -3.45 -3.30 -14.56
CA ARG A 129 -3.41 -1.86 -14.90
C ARG A 129 -3.88 -1.52 -16.31
N GLN A 130 -3.83 -2.47 -17.24
CA GLN A 130 -4.35 -2.29 -18.60
C GLN A 130 -5.85 -2.59 -18.69
N GLU A 131 -6.34 -3.52 -17.87
CA GLU A 131 -7.74 -3.95 -17.85
C GLU A 131 -8.62 -3.00 -17.02
N VAL A 132 -8.08 -2.49 -15.90
CA VAL A 132 -8.79 -1.60 -14.98
C VAL A 132 -8.55 -0.13 -15.39
N PRO A 133 -9.61 0.68 -15.55
CA PRO A 133 -9.47 2.06 -15.99
C PRO A 133 -8.79 2.88 -14.88
N PRO A 134 -7.90 3.84 -15.21
CA PRO A 134 -7.14 4.60 -14.22
C PRO A 134 -7.99 5.25 -13.10
N PRO A 135 -9.19 5.81 -13.35
CA PRO A 135 -10.02 6.38 -12.28
C PRO A 135 -10.56 5.35 -11.27
N ALA A 136 -10.48 4.06 -11.61
CA ALA A 136 -10.88 2.97 -10.73
C ALA A 136 -9.70 2.36 -9.97
N LEU A 137 -8.47 2.80 -10.27
CA LEU A 137 -7.28 2.49 -9.48
C LEU A 137 -7.19 3.55 -8.37
N GLY A 138 -6.94 3.09 -7.14
CA GLY A 138 -6.62 3.97 -6.02
C GLY A 138 -5.17 4.41 -6.03
#